data_AF-A0A529QV88-F1
#
_entry.id   AF-A0A529QV88-F1
#
_cell.length_a   1.000
_cell.length_b   1.000
_cell.length_c   1.000
_cell.angle_alpha   90.00
_cell.angle_beta   90.00
_cell.angle_gamma   90.00
#
_symmetry.space_group_name_H-M   'P 1'
#
loop_
_entity.id
_entity.type
_entity.pdbx_description
1 polymer ?
#
loop_
_entity_poly.entity_id
_entity_poly.type
_entity_poly.pdbx_seq_one_letter_code
_entity_poly.pdbx_strand_id
1 'polypeptide(L)' 'MLEKLMAEDAEAGRPLLAALCVGRLRHDLPAPGFFMTSEALGRFAGAPERPVARDFHARELAQVFDFYRQFHSG' A
#
# COMPACT_ATOMS: atom_id res chain seq x y z
N MET A 1 6.07 6.08 12.13
CA MET A 1 4.75 6.39 11.54
C MET A 1 4.64 5.63 10.23
N LEU A 2 3.46 5.10 9.90
CA LEU A 2 3.22 4.38 8.64
C LEU A 2 3.69 5.17 7.42
N GLU A 3 3.45 6.49 7.42
CA GLU A 3 3.77 7.41 6.33
C GLU A 3 5.28 7.50 6.05
N LYS A 4 6.12 7.42 7.09
CA LYS A 4 7.58 7.47 6.93
C LYS A 4 8.10 6.21 6.23
N LEU A 5 7.56 5.04 6.59
CA LEU A 5 7.87 3.78 5.92
C LEU A 5 7.44 3.82 4.45
N MET A 6 6.28 4.40 4.15
CA MET A 6 5.79 4.56 2.77
C MET A 6 6.70 5.45 1.94
N ALA A 7 7.21 6.54 2.52
CA ALA A 7 8.18 7.40 1.85
C ALA A 7 9.48 6.63 1.54
N GLU A 8 10.01 5.89 2.53
CA GLU A 8 11.24 5.09 2.36
C GLU A 8 11.07 3.98 1.30
N ASP A 9 9.94 3.26 1.31
CA ASP A 9 9.63 2.26 0.28
C ASP A 9 9.50 2.90 -1.11
N ALA A 10 8.87 4.08 -1.18
CA ALA A 10 8.70 4.78 -2.44
C ALA A 10 10.02 5.29 -3.02
N GLU A 11 10.88 5.89 -2.20
CA GLU A 11 12.23 6.33 -2.59
C GLU A 11 13.11 5.14 -2.99
N ALA A 12 12.97 3.99 -2.32
CA ALA A 12 13.69 2.77 -2.66
C ALA A 12 13.14 2.03 -3.90
N GLY A 13 12.06 2.53 -4.52
CA GLY A 13 11.39 1.85 -5.65
C GLY A 13 10.73 0.52 -5.26
N ARG A 14 10.45 0.32 -3.98
CA ARG A 14 9.85 -0.90 -3.41
C ARG A 14 8.33 -0.75 -3.32
N PRO A 15 7.59 -1.88 -3.30
CA PRO A 15 6.15 -1.87 -3.02
C PRO A 15 5.90 -1.40 -1.58
N LEU A 16 4.78 -0.71 -1.32
CA LEU A 16 4.54 -0.09 -0.02
C LEU A 16 4.15 -1.16 0.99
N LEU A 17 5.04 -1.48 1.93
CA LEU A 17 4.76 -2.44 3.01
C LEU A 17 3.58 -2.03 3.89
N ALA A 18 3.31 -0.72 3.92
CA ALA A 18 2.13 -0.17 4.57
C ALA A 18 0.81 -0.74 4.04
N ALA A 19 0.79 -1.33 2.83
CA ALA A 19 -0.36 -2.05 2.30
C ALA A 19 -0.69 -3.31 3.12
N LEU A 20 0.26 -3.89 3.86
CA LEU A 20 -0.02 -4.98 4.80
C LEU A 20 -0.65 -4.49 6.11
N CYS A 21 -0.56 -3.19 6.40
CA CYS A 21 -1.12 -2.60 7.62
C CYS A 21 -2.63 -2.35 7.43
N VAL A 22 -3.41 -3.43 7.34
CA VAL A 22 -4.87 -3.38 7.32
C VAL A 22 -5.41 -3.34 8.74
N GLY A 23 -6.32 -2.39 8.99
CA GLY A 23 -7.02 -2.34 10.27
C GLY A 23 -8.15 -3.37 10.29
N ARG A 24 -8.14 -4.34 11.21
CA ARG A 24 -9.28 -5.28 11.44
C ARG A 24 -10.64 -4.57 11.57
N LEU A 25 -10.66 -3.32 11.98
CA LEU A 25 -11.86 -2.50 12.20
C LEU A 25 -12.48 -1.93 10.91
N ARG A 26 -11.79 -1.98 9.76
CA ARG A 26 -12.22 -1.32 8.52
C ARG A 26 -12.42 -2.28 7.35
N HIS A 27 -12.83 -3.51 7.63
CA HIS A 27 -13.13 -4.50 6.58
C HIS A 27 -11.93 -4.69 5.62
N ASP A 28 -10.77 -4.89 6.24
CA ASP A 28 -9.48 -5.18 5.60
C ASP A 28 -8.96 -4.04 4.72
N LEU A 29 -9.38 -2.81 4.98
CA LEU A 29 -8.85 -1.63 4.29
C LEU A 29 -7.77 -0.91 5.11
N PRO A 30 -6.76 -0.33 4.44
CA PRO A 30 -5.77 0.55 5.05
C PRO A 30 -6.41 1.77 5.72
N ALA A 31 -5.69 2.37 6.66
CA ALA A 31 -6.06 3.67 7.22
C ALA A 31 -6.11 4.75 6.12
N PRO A 32 -6.95 5.79 6.24
CA PRO A 32 -7.06 6.87 5.25
C PRO A 32 -5.73 7.58 4.97
N GLY A 33 -4.83 7.64 5.97
CA GLY A 33 -3.47 8.15 5.78
C GLY A 33 -2.68 7.40 4.71
N PHE A 34 -2.89 6.09 4.52
CA PHE A 34 -2.25 5.31 3.46
C PHE A 34 -2.61 5.84 2.06
N PHE A 35 -3.89 6.15 1.83
CA PHE A 35 -4.35 6.66 0.54
C PHE A 35 -3.85 8.08 0.29
N MET A 36 -3.88 8.94 1.32
CA MET A 36 -3.33 10.30 1.25
C MET A 36 -1.83 10.30 0.94
N THR A 37 -1.04 9.42 1.57
CA THR A 37 0.39 9.31 1.29
C THR A 37 0.64 8.69 -0.08
N SER A 38 -0.14 7.72 -0.52
CA SER A 38 -0.02 7.13 -1.86
C SER A 38 -0.32 8.15 -2.97
N GLU A 39 -1.27 9.06 -2.73
CA GLU A 39 -1.56 10.20 -3.60
C GLU A 39 -0.39 11.21 -3.60
N ALA A 40 0.13 11.57 -2.43
CA ALA A 40 1.28 12.47 -2.29
C ALA A 40 2.56 11.94 -2.96
N LEU A 41 2.73 10.61 -2.99
CA LEU A 41 3.84 9.92 -3.66
C LEU A 41 3.62 9.76 -5.17
N GLY A 42 2.49 10.22 -5.72
CA GLY A 42 2.13 10.08 -7.13
C GLY A 42 1.87 8.64 -7.58
N ARG A 43 1.72 7.71 -6.63
CA ARG A 43 1.45 6.28 -6.89
C ARG A 43 -0.03 5.99 -7.07
N PHE A 44 -0.88 6.86 -6.54
CA PHE A 44 -2.33 6.77 -6.63
C PHE A 44 -2.92 8.08 -7.17
N ALA A 45 -3.79 7.99 -8.18
CA ALA A 45 -4.53 9.14 -8.71
C ALA A 45 -6.00 8.74 -8.78
N GLY A 46 -6.76 8.99 -7.71
CA GLY A 46 -8.18 8.66 -7.65
C GLY A 46 -8.83 9.11 -6.35
N ALA A 47 -10.14 9.37 -6.39
CA ALA A 47 -10.89 9.63 -5.17
C ALA A 47 -10.91 8.35 -4.29
N PRO A 48 -10.91 8.47 -2.95
CA PRO A 48 -10.99 7.34 -2.01
C PRO A 48 -12.39 6.67 -2.01
N GLU A 49 -13.07 6.70 -3.15
CA GLU A 49 -14.30 5.98 -3.39
C GLU A 49 -14.02 4.49 -3.22
N ARG A 50 -14.78 3.88 -2.32
CA ARG A 50 -14.54 2.55 -1.76
C ARG A 50 -14.23 1.43 -2.78
N PRO A 51 -14.73 1.41 -4.03
CA PRO A 51 -14.32 0.39 -5.00
C PRO A 51 -12.91 0.62 -5.59
N VAL A 52 -12.53 1.85 -5.91
CA VAL A 52 -11.21 2.17 -6.50
C VAL A 52 -10.10 1.97 -5.47
N ALA A 53 -10.37 2.37 -4.22
CA ALA A 53 -9.46 2.16 -3.10
C ALA A 53 -9.19 0.66 -2.82
N ARG A 54 -10.20 -0.21 -2.98
CA ARG A 54 -10.06 -1.66 -2.82
C ARG A 54 -9.23 -2.28 -3.95
N ASP A 55 -9.48 -1.89 -5.18
CA ASP A 55 -8.74 -2.40 -6.34
C ASP A 55 -7.26 -2.02 -6.26
N PHE A 56 -6.95 -0.76 -5.93
CA PHE A 56 -5.59 -0.30 -5.72
C PHE A 56 -4.89 -1.07 -4.59
N HIS A 57 -5.57 -1.22 -3.46
CA HIS A 57 -5.04 -1.97 -2.33
C HIS A 57 -4.75 -3.44 -2.67
N ALA A 58 -5.63 -4.10 -3.42
CA ALA A 58 -5.42 -5.48 -3.86
C ALA A 58 -4.21 -5.61 -4.81
N ARG A 59 -3.99 -4.64 -5.70
CA ARG A 59 -2.81 -4.62 -6.59
C ARG A 59 -1.52 -4.45 -5.78
N GLU A 60 -1.48 -3.50 -4.85
CA GLU A 60 -0.31 -3.30 -3.99
C GLU A 60 -0.02 -4.53 -3.13
N LEU A 61 -1.04 -5.17 -2.54
CA LEU A 61 -0.90 -6.42 -1.81
C LEU A 61 -0.30 -7.53 -2.67
N ALA A 62 -0.77 -7.69 -3.92
CA ALA A 62 -0.22 -8.67 -4.84
C ALA A 62 1.25 -8.40 -5.16
N GLN A 63 1.64 -7.13 -5.36
CA GLN A 63 3.04 -6.74 -5.60
C GLN A 63 3.92 -6.99 -4.38
N VAL A 64 3.44 -6.70 -3.17
CA VAL A 64 4.17 -7.01 -1.92
C VAL A 64 4.36 -8.53 -1.78
N PHE A 65 3.30 -9.32 -1.99
CA PHE A 65 3.39 -10.79 -1.90
C PHE A 65 4.34 -11.38 -2.95
N ASP A 66 4.30 -10.89 -4.18
CA ASP A 66 5.18 -11.33 -5.24
C ASP A 66 6.65 -11.00 -4.93
N PHE A 67 6.92 -9.76 -4.51
CA PHE A 67 8.26 -9.31 -4.13
C PHE A 67 8.86 -10.13 -2.99
N TYR A 68 8.09 -10.38 -1.92
CA TYR A 68 8.57 -11.16 -0.78
C TYR A 68 8.62 -12.66 -1.02
N ARG A 69 7.79 -13.20 -1.92
CA ARG A 69 7.89 -14.61 -2.35
C ARG A 69 9.19 -14.86 -3.12
N GLN A 70 9.59 -13.91 -3.96
CA GLN A 70 10.88 -13.97 -4.67
C GLN A 70 12.07 -13.84 -3.70
N PHE A 71 11.95 -13.04 -2.64
CA PHE A 71 13.00 -12.88 -1.62
C PHE A 71 13.17 -14.08 -0.67
N HIS A 72 12.15 -14.91 -0.45
CA HIS A 72 12.22 -16.07 0.45
C HIS A 72 12.68 -17.37 -0.23
N SER A 73 13.04 -17.31 -1.52
CA SER A 73 13.52 -18.47 -2.30
C SER A 73 15.06 -18.55 -2.38
N GLY A 74 15.78 -17.83 -1.50
CA GLY A 74 17.24 -17.76 -1.46
C GLY A 74 17.85 -18.45 -0.25
#